data_AF-A0A964F0E6-F1
#
_entry.id   AF-A0A964F0E6-F1
#
_cell.length_a   1.000
_cell.length_b   1.000
_cell.length_c   1.000
_cell.angle_alpha   90.00
_cell.angle_beta   90.00
_cell.angle_gamma   90.00
#
_symmetry.space_group_name_H-M   'P 1'
#
loop_
_entity.id
_entity.type
_entity.pdbx_description
1 polymer ?
#
loop_
_entity_poly.entity_id
_entity_poly.type
_entity_poly.pdbx_seq_one_letter_code
_entity_poly.pdbx_strand_id
1 'polypeptide(L)'
;MRVGMIGLLAAWACTAKPAPDDTGGTPSASCPDGMVPVGEPAEFCVDAYEVVIEGGVPASVAGAVPSGGASFDEARALCEALGFHLVTTAEWVDAADGVVGEGGTLYPYGDAWRSGVCVLPENGAEGPQPAGSDPDCVSPWGVYDQLGNLWEWTDPALNVDAAEALVRAASYGLVVDEADEIGLSEGSLSDLLVEVAGVDADTLRVGEGGRLEVTAEVERWTWAESPARGYLLLGGRSADPDDPLVFLPIRVEPFSLDVLPGPAGLWVSWTDDGDPITDKRGCAWYVGGEGGCGVDIGYRGHPHDFDGSIGFRCATAPEG
;
A
#
# COMPACT_ATOMS: atom_id res chain seq x y z
N MET A 1 -2.83 -27.22 -4.21
CA MET A 1 -2.19 -25.91 -4.37
C MET A 1 -3.29 -24.90 -4.63
N ARG A 2 -3.58 -24.04 -3.65
CA ARG A 2 -4.58 -22.99 -3.80
C ARG A 2 -3.91 -21.85 -4.58
N VAL A 3 -4.44 -21.54 -5.76
CA VAL A 3 -4.02 -20.40 -6.59
C VAL A 3 -4.48 -19.05 -5.98
N GLY A 4 -5.17 -19.06 -4.83
CA GLY A 4 -5.73 -17.88 -4.17
C GLY A 4 -5.03 -17.44 -2.88
N MET A 5 -3.68 -17.42 -2.85
CA MET A 5 -2.93 -17.02 -1.65
C MET A 5 -1.81 -15.99 -1.95
N ILE A 6 -1.62 -15.60 -3.21
CA ILE A 6 -0.48 -14.76 -3.64
C ILE A 6 -0.79 -13.25 -3.52
N GLY A 7 -2.07 -12.83 -3.55
CA GLY A 7 -2.48 -11.41 -3.37
C GLY A 7 -2.31 -10.91 -1.95
N LEU A 8 -2.38 -11.86 -1.03
CA LEU A 8 -2.25 -11.69 0.40
C LEU A 8 -0.79 -11.53 0.86
N LEU A 9 0.19 -11.65 -0.03
CA LEU A 9 1.60 -11.58 0.35
C LEU A 9 2.15 -10.18 0.09
N ALA A 10 2.41 -9.45 1.17
CA ALA A 10 3.29 -8.29 1.14
C ALA A 10 4.67 -8.68 1.70
N ALA A 11 5.71 -8.33 0.97
CA ALA A 11 7.08 -8.20 1.45
C ALA A 11 7.26 -6.79 2.07
N TRP A 12 8.49 -6.41 2.35
CA TRP A 12 8.87 -5.08 2.84
C TRP A 12 10.36 -4.84 2.60
N ALA A 13 10.75 -3.58 2.73
CA ALA A 13 12.14 -3.13 2.76
C ALA A 13 12.41 -2.34 4.04
N CYS A 14 13.58 -2.57 4.64
CA CYS A 14 14.07 -1.78 5.74
C CYS A 14 14.94 -0.61 5.24
N THR A 15 14.93 0.49 5.99
CA THR A 15 15.76 1.67 5.77
C THR A 15 16.63 1.95 6.99
N ALA A 16 17.87 2.35 6.75
CA ALA A 16 18.87 2.64 7.76
C ALA A 16 19.50 4.02 7.53
N LYS A 17 20.04 4.59 8.62
CA LYS A 17 20.87 5.79 8.50
C LYS A 17 22.23 5.41 7.91
N PRO A 18 22.76 6.22 6.96
CA PRO A 18 24.10 6.00 6.45
C PRO A 18 25.13 6.17 7.57
N ALA A 19 26.11 5.26 7.65
CA ALA A 19 27.16 5.39 8.66
C ALA A 19 28.17 6.47 8.24
N PRO A 20 28.67 7.30 9.18
CA PRO A 20 29.77 8.22 8.89
C PRO A 20 31.03 7.44 8.52
N ASP A 21 31.74 7.90 7.50
CA ASP A 21 32.98 7.27 7.04
C ASP A 21 34.13 7.50 8.05
N ASP A 22 34.60 6.44 8.69
CA ASP A 22 35.70 6.46 9.65
C ASP A 22 37.10 6.46 8.98
N THR A 23 37.20 6.46 7.64
CA THR A 23 38.48 6.26 6.92
C THR A 23 39.30 7.52 6.62
N GLY A 24 38.90 8.70 7.10
CA GLY A 24 39.71 9.92 7.01
C GLY A 24 39.89 10.49 5.58
N GLY A 25 39.10 10.01 4.63
CA GLY A 25 38.89 10.60 3.30
C GLY A 25 37.67 11.51 3.24
N THR A 26 37.30 11.98 2.04
CA THR A 26 36.03 12.68 1.82
C THR A 26 34.88 11.78 2.29
N PRO A 27 33.95 12.24 3.14
CA PRO A 27 32.93 11.36 3.70
C PRO A 27 32.03 10.80 2.60
N SER A 28 32.14 9.51 2.28
CA SER A 28 31.07 8.79 1.58
C SER A 28 30.39 7.91 2.61
N ALA A 29 29.13 8.19 2.92
CA ALA A 29 28.43 7.39 3.92
C ALA A 29 28.25 5.94 3.42
N SER A 30 28.53 4.96 4.27
CA SER A 30 28.46 3.53 3.91
C SER A 30 27.14 2.93 4.38
N CYS A 31 26.48 2.18 3.50
CA CYS A 31 25.27 1.44 3.84
C CYS A 31 25.58 0.07 4.44
N PRO A 32 24.67 -0.47 5.29
CA PRO A 32 24.74 -1.86 5.74
C PRO A 32 24.76 -2.86 4.58
N ASP A 33 25.25 -4.08 4.84
CA ASP A 33 25.24 -5.16 3.86
C ASP A 33 23.82 -5.42 3.34
N GLY A 34 23.66 -5.51 2.01
CA GLY A 34 22.35 -5.71 1.36
C GLY A 34 21.59 -4.41 1.06
N MET A 35 22.05 -3.27 1.54
CA MET A 35 21.42 -1.96 1.31
C MET A 35 22.22 -1.10 0.32
N VAL A 36 21.51 -0.21 -0.38
CA VAL A 36 22.08 0.79 -1.29
C VAL A 36 21.84 2.22 -0.79
N PRO A 37 22.78 3.15 -1.05
CA PRO A 37 22.60 4.55 -0.70
C PRO A 37 21.64 5.26 -1.65
N VAL A 38 20.76 6.09 -1.09
CA VAL A 38 19.87 6.98 -1.85
C VAL A 38 20.24 8.43 -1.55
N GLY A 39 20.45 9.22 -2.61
CA GLY A 39 20.89 10.62 -2.53
C GLY A 39 22.39 10.82 -2.73
N GLU A 40 22.78 12.05 -3.10
CA GLU A 40 24.18 12.47 -3.23
C GLU A 40 24.44 13.81 -2.49
N PRO A 41 25.05 13.78 -1.28
CA PRO A 41 25.49 12.61 -0.52
C PRO A 41 24.31 11.76 -0.04
N ALA A 42 24.57 10.49 0.30
CA ALA A 42 23.53 9.57 0.75
C ALA A 42 22.75 10.13 1.96
N GLU A 43 21.43 10.21 1.83
CA GLU A 43 20.52 10.67 2.87
C GLU A 43 20.01 9.50 3.72
N PHE A 44 19.75 8.37 3.06
CA PHE A 44 19.37 7.10 3.68
C PHE A 44 19.95 5.90 2.91
N CYS A 45 19.87 4.74 3.54
CA CYS A 45 20.20 3.44 2.95
C CYS A 45 18.96 2.58 2.96
N VAL A 46 18.58 2.00 1.82
CA VAL A 46 17.41 1.12 1.71
C VAL A 46 17.84 -0.26 1.23
N ASP A 47 17.13 -1.30 1.66
CA ASP A 47 17.32 -2.66 1.13
C ASP A 47 17.29 -2.65 -0.41
N ALA A 48 18.26 -3.31 -1.03
CA ALA A 48 18.39 -3.33 -2.50
C ALA A 48 17.44 -4.32 -3.18
N TYR A 49 16.93 -5.27 -2.42
CA TYR A 49 16.06 -6.37 -2.83
C TYR A 49 14.98 -6.60 -1.77
N GLU A 50 13.83 -7.11 -2.20
CA GLU A 50 12.78 -7.59 -1.30
C GLU A 50 13.33 -8.53 -0.20
N VAL A 51 12.82 -8.38 1.01
CA VAL A 51 13.31 -9.14 2.16
C VAL A 51 13.06 -10.64 2.04
N VAL A 52 14.05 -11.43 2.47
CA VAL A 52 13.92 -12.86 2.80
C VAL A 52 14.13 -13.08 4.30
N ILE A 53 13.36 -13.99 4.91
CA ILE A 53 13.57 -14.42 6.30
C ILE A 53 14.52 -15.62 6.31
N GLU A 54 15.76 -15.42 6.73
CA GLU A 54 16.74 -16.48 6.93
C GLU A 54 16.96 -16.73 8.42
N GLY A 55 16.60 -17.93 8.92
CA GLY A 55 16.80 -18.28 10.33
C GLY A 55 16.02 -17.41 11.32
N GLY A 56 14.96 -16.73 10.86
CA GLY A 56 14.15 -15.81 11.66
C GLY A 56 14.64 -14.36 11.65
N VAL A 57 15.65 -14.04 10.83
CA VAL A 57 16.19 -12.68 10.66
C VAL A 57 15.90 -12.21 9.24
N PRO A 58 15.34 -11.01 9.05
CA PRO A 58 15.16 -10.44 7.72
C PRO A 58 16.50 -10.04 7.12
N ALA A 59 16.67 -10.28 5.82
CA ALA A 59 17.85 -9.88 5.06
C ALA A 59 17.45 -9.51 3.62
N SER A 60 18.15 -8.54 3.04
CA SER A 60 18.03 -8.18 1.62
C SER A 60 19.11 -8.90 0.80
N VAL A 61 18.69 -9.88 -0.02
CA VAL A 61 19.61 -10.80 -0.70
C VAL A 61 19.17 -11.08 -2.13
N ALA A 62 20.05 -10.79 -3.09
CA ALA A 62 19.83 -11.10 -4.49
C ALA A 62 19.62 -12.60 -4.73
N GLY A 63 18.64 -12.94 -5.57
CA GLY A 63 18.39 -14.32 -6.02
C GLY A 63 17.71 -15.23 -5.01
N ALA A 64 17.29 -14.72 -3.86
CA ALA A 64 16.38 -15.41 -2.95
C ALA A 64 14.92 -15.14 -3.37
N VAL A 65 14.04 -16.12 -3.23
CA VAL A 65 12.59 -15.86 -3.39
C VAL A 65 12.13 -15.07 -2.16
N PRO A 66 11.48 -13.91 -2.34
CA PRO A 66 11.14 -13.02 -1.24
C PRO A 66 10.15 -13.68 -0.27
N SER A 67 10.25 -13.27 0.99
CA SER A 67 9.30 -13.63 2.03
C SER A 67 8.14 -12.66 2.03
N GLY A 68 6.91 -13.18 1.99
CA GLY A 68 5.71 -12.37 2.12
C GLY A 68 4.78 -12.89 3.21
N GLY A 69 3.74 -12.11 3.52
CA GLY A 69 2.69 -12.49 4.46
C GLY A 69 2.95 -12.08 5.91
N ALA A 70 3.92 -11.21 6.14
CA ALA A 70 4.03 -10.47 7.40
C ALA A 70 2.95 -9.37 7.45
N SER A 71 2.38 -9.13 8.63
CA SER A 71 1.58 -7.93 8.86
C SER A 71 2.46 -6.67 8.80
N PHE A 72 1.84 -5.50 8.65
CA PHE A 72 2.55 -4.22 8.71
C PHE A 72 3.35 -4.07 10.03
N ASP A 73 2.72 -4.38 11.17
CA ASP A 73 3.36 -4.32 12.47
C ASP A 73 4.52 -5.32 12.60
N GLU A 74 4.39 -6.52 12.04
CA GLU A 74 5.47 -7.51 12.01
C GLU A 74 6.65 -7.01 11.17
N ALA A 75 6.40 -6.49 9.96
CA ALA A 75 7.42 -5.92 9.08
C ALA A 75 8.16 -4.76 9.77
N ARG A 76 7.40 -3.84 10.39
CA ARG A 76 7.95 -2.73 11.18
C ARG A 76 8.82 -3.22 12.33
N ALA A 77 8.31 -4.14 13.15
CA ALA A 77 9.05 -4.68 14.30
C ALA A 77 10.32 -5.43 13.88
N LEU A 78 10.30 -6.11 12.73
CA LEU A 78 11.44 -6.82 12.17
C LEU A 78 12.55 -5.87 11.72
N CYS A 79 12.22 -4.74 11.07
CA CYS A 79 13.20 -3.70 10.76
C CYS A 79 13.74 -3.02 12.03
N GLU A 80 12.87 -2.69 12.99
CA GLU A 80 13.27 -2.08 14.26
C GLU A 80 14.22 -2.99 15.07
N ALA A 81 14.03 -4.31 15.01
CA ALA A 81 14.91 -5.28 15.65
C ALA A 81 16.34 -5.28 15.09
N LEU A 82 16.55 -4.85 13.84
CA LEU A 82 17.86 -4.64 13.23
C LEU A 82 18.48 -3.27 13.55
N GLY A 83 17.74 -2.39 14.23
CA GLY A 83 18.13 -0.98 14.44
C GLY A 83 17.81 -0.08 13.23
N PHE A 84 16.94 -0.56 12.34
CA PHE A 84 16.46 0.13 11.14
C PHE A 84 15.01 0.57 11.33
N HIS A 85 14.37 1.12 10.30
CA HIS A 85 12.93 1.36 10.27
C HIS A 85 12.32 0.75 9.00
N LEU A 86 11.01 0.47 9.01
CA LEU A 86 10.29 0.14 7.78
C LEU A 86 10.39 1.34 6.84
N VAL A 87 10.73 1.11 5.56
CA VAL A 87 10.85 2.18 4.57
C VAL A 87 9.61 3.07 4.59
N THR A 88 9.81 4.39 4.64
CA THR A 88 8.68 5.32 4.57
C THR A 88 8.16 5.41 3.14
N THR A 89 6.92 5.84 2.99
CA THR A 89 6.33 6.11 1.67
C THR A 89 7.17 7.10 0.85
N ALA A 90 7.73 8.14 1.49
CA ALA A 90 8.59 9.11 0.81
C ALA A 90 9.93 8.50 0.39
N GLU A 91 10.60 7.78 1.30
CA GLU A 91 11.87 7.09 0.99
C GLU A 91 11.68 6.06 -0.13
N TRP A 92 10.54 5.37 -0.18
CA TRP A 92 10.21 4.43 -1.26
C TRP A 92 10.14 5.12 -2.62
N VAL A 93 9.49 6.28 -2.69
CA VAL A 93 9.39 7.08 -3.92
C VAL A 93 10.76 7.58 -4.35
N ASP A 94 11.52 8.19 -3.44
CA ASP A 94 12.88 8.70 -3.71
C ASP A 94 13.83 7.58 -4.19
N ALA A 95 13.69 6.38 -3.60
CA ALA A 95 14.45 5.20 -3.97
C ALA A 95 14.06 4.66 -5.36
N ALA A 96 12.81 4.85 -5.78
CA ALA A 96 12.29 4.40 -7.07
C ALA A 96 12.58 5.38 -8.20
N ASP A 97 12.23 6.66 -8.04
CA ASP A 97 12.21 7.63 -9.12
C ASP A 97 13.60 8.20 -9.48
N GLY A 98 14.62 7.88 -8.67
CA GLY A 98 16.00 8.28 -8.90
C GLY A 98 16.37 9.68 -8.38
N VAL A 99 15.49 10.38 -7.67
CA VAL A 99 15.69 11.74 -7.16
C VAL A 99 15.20 11.79 -5.71
N VAL A 100 15.96 12.44 -4.82
CA VAL A 100 15.46 12.70 -3.46
C VAL A 100 14.59 13.96 -3.47
N GLY A 101 13.35 13.83 -3.00
CA GLY A 101 12.38 14.93 -2.91
C GLY A 101 11.55 15.11 -4.18
N GLU A 102 11.33 16.37 -4.59
CA GLU A 102 10.49 16.65 -5.76
C GLU A 102 11.21 16.32 -7.07
N GLY A 103 10.52 15.57 -7.94
CA GLY A 103 10.98 15.23 -9.29
C GLY A 103 11.02 13.72 -9.50
N GLY A 104 12.04 13.25 -10.21
CA GLY A 104 12.21 11.83 -10.51
C GLY A 104 11.45 11.36 -11.75
N THR A 105 11.51 10.05 -12.00
CA THR A 105 10.90 9.40 -13.16
C THR A 105 9.69 8.54 -12.78
N LEU A 106 8.74 8.37 -13.69
CA LEU A 106 7.48 7.64 -13.43
C LEU A 106 7.64 6.14 -13.09
N TYR A 107 8.73 5.52 -13.52
CA TYR A 107 9.06 4.13 -13.22
C TYR A 107 10.51 4.06 -12.76
N PRO A 108 10.92 2.98 -12.05
CA PRO A 108 12.32 2.82 -11.62
C PRO A 108 13.34 2.95 -12.75
N TYR A 109 12.93 2.62 -13.98
CA TYR A 109 13.78 2.66 -15.17
C TYR A 109 13.53 3.85 -16.11
N GLY A 110 12.83 4.90 -15.66
CA GLY A 110 12.53 6.10 -16.46
C GLY A 110 11.03 6.32 -16.73
N ASP A 111 10.69 7.34 -17.51
CA ASP A 111 9.28 7.76 -17.71
C ASP A 111 8.47 6.89 -18.66
N ALA A 112 9.14 6.17 -19.55
CA ALA A 112 8.49 5.37 -20.58
C ALA A 112 8.28 3.94 -20.09
N TRP A 113 7.04 3.47 -20.11
CA TRP A 113 6.72 2.07 -19.82
C TRP A 113 7.55 1.12 -20.68
N ARG A 114 8.15 0.11 -20.04
CA ARG A 114 8.91 -0.94 -20.70
C ARG A 114 8.27 -2.30 -20.39
N SER A 115 7.53 -2.84 -21.34
CA SER A 115 6.99 -4.20 -21.22
C SER A 115 8.11 -5.24 -21.19
N GLY A 116 7.95 -6.31 -20.40
CA GLY A 116 8.89 -7.42 -20.34
C GLY A 116 10.13 -7.21 -19.46
N VAL A 117 10.23 -6.12 -18.70
CA VAL A 117 11.45 -5.80 -17.95
C VAL A 117 11.35 -5.99 -16.45
N CYS A 118 10.15 -6.23 -15.92
CA CYS A 118 9.87 -6.45 -14.49
C CYS A 118 9.02 -7.70 -14.28
N VAL A 119 9.02 -8.20 -13.05
CA VAL A 119 8.29 -9.41 -12.65
C VAL A 119 6.80 -9.12 -12.58
N LEU A 120 6.12 -9.28 -13.70
CA LEU A 120 4.69 -8.99 -13.85
C LEU A 120 3.96 -10.20 -14.47
N PRO A 121 2.66 -10.39 -14.20
CA PRO A 121 1.89 -11.48 -14.81
C PRO A 121 1.75 -11.31 -16.31
N GLU A 122 1.67 -10.06 -16.80
CA GLU A 122 1.66 -9.79 -18.24
C GLU A 122 2.96 -10.24 -18.93
N ASN A 123 4.04 -10.34 -18.18
CA ASN A 123 5.34 -10.87 -18.63
C ASN A 123 5.47 -12.38 -18.38
N GLY A 124 4.41 -13.04 -17.89
CA GLY A 124 4.35 -14.50 -17.74
C GLY A 124 5.02 -15.04 -16.48
N ALA A 125 5.30 -14.21 -15.47
CA ALA A 125 5.51 -14.74 -14.12
C ALA A 125 4.25 -15.55 -13.71
N GLU A 126 4.32 -16.43 -12.70
CA GLU A 126 3.15 -17.16 -12.15
C GLU A 126 3.03 -17.01 -10.62
N GLY A 127 3.87 -16.14 -10.06
CA GLY A 127 4.08 -15.90 -8.63
C GLY A 127 5.44 -15.23 -8.41
N PRO A 128 5.84 -15.06 -7.13
CA PRO A 128 7.09 -14.37 -6.79
C PRO A 128 8.30 -15.04 -7.43
N GLN A 129 9.22 -14.23 -7.94
CA GLN A 129 10.48 -14.69 -8.54
C GLN A 129 11.64 -14.42 -7.59
N PRO A 130 12.83 -15.01 -7.82
CA PRO A 130 14.02 -14.63 -7.08
C PRO A 130 14.28 -13.12 -7.19
N ALA A 131 14.47 -12.42 -6.07
CA ALA A 131 14.65 -10.98 -6.04
C ALA A 131 15.83 -10.54 -6.93
N GLY A 132 15.63 -9.48 -7.71
CA GLY A 132 16.56 -9.00 -8.71
C GLY A 132 16.68 -9.90 -9.95
N SER A 133 15.72 -10.81 -10.20
CA SER A 133 15.76 -11.69 -11.38
C SER A 133 15.68 -10.92 -12.70
N ASP A 134 15.07 -9.74 -12.68
CA ASP A 134 14.95 -8.85 -13.83
C ASP A 134 15.95 -7.68 -13.70
N PRO A 135 17.13 -7.77 -14.32
CA PRO A 135 18.22 -6.82 -14.12
C PRO A 135 17.93 -5.42 -14.67
N ASP A 136 16.89 -5.30 -15.50
CA ASP A 136 16.42 -4.06 -16.10
C ASP A 136 15.28 -3.39 -15.30
N CYS A 137 14.73 -4.07 -14.28
CA CYS A 137 13.77 -3.53 -13.32
C CYS A 137 14.50 -3.01 -12.08
N VAL A 138 15.29 -1.96 -12.27
CA VAL A 138 16.15 -1.42 -11.21
C VAL A 138 16.12 0.09 -11.24
N SER A 139 16.07 0.70 -10.05
CA SER A 139 16.14 2.14 -9.90
C SER A 139 17.55 2.67 -10.16
N PRO A 140 17.72 3.99 -10.38
CA PRO A 140 19.06 4.58 -10.53
C PRO A 140 19.96 4.38 -9.30
N TRP A 141 19.36 4.15 -8.13
CA TRP A 141 20.04 3.87 -6.87
C TRP A 141 20.41 2.39 -6.69
N GLY A 142 19.94 1.50 -7.56
CA GLY A 142 20.22 0.07 -7.48
C GLY A 142 19.22 -0.73 -6.64
N VAL A 143 18.02 -0.19 -6.41
CA VAL A 143 16.92 -0.91 -5.76
C VAL A 143 16.14 -1.67 -6.83
N TYR A 144 15.96 -2.96 -6.62
CA TYR A 144 15.27 -3.87 -7.53
C TYR A 144 13.82 -4.05 -7.12
N ASP A 145 13.00 -4.51 -8.06
CA ASP A 145 11.64 -5.01 -7.81
C ASP A 145 10.65 -4.01 -7.17
N GLN A 146 11.00 -2.72 -7.11
CA GLN A 146 10.06 -1.66 -6.71
C GLN A 146 8.87 -1.52 -7.67
N LEU A 147 8.93 -2.22 -8.81
CA LEU A 147 7.83 -2.44 -9.74
C LEU A 147 7.72 -3.95 -10.04
N GLY A 148 6.63 -4.58 -9.63
CA GLY A 148 6.36 -6.00 -9.84
C GLY A 148 6.71 -6.86 -8.61
N ASN A 149 6.88 -8.16 -8.85
CA ASN A 149 7.16 -9.18 -7.85
C ASN A 149 6.10 -9.21 -6.71
N LEU A 150 6.44 -8.87 -5.46
CA LEU A 150 5.48 -8.70 -4.36
C LEU A 150 5.12 -7.24 -4.11
N TRP A 151 4.00 -7.04 -3.41
CA TRP A 151 3.69 -5.74 -2.81
C TRP A 151 4.62 -5.54 -1.62
N GLU A 152 5.00 -4.30 -1.33
CA GLU A 152 5.83 -3.99 -0.17
C GLU A 152 5.14 -3.01 0.76
N TRP A 153 5.18 -3.33 2.06
CA TRP A 153 4.74 -2.41 3.10
C TRP A 153 5.64 -1.18 3.12
N THR A 154 5.02 0.00 3.15
CA THR A 154 5.68 1.29 3.38
C THR A 154 4.97 2.02 4.51
N ASP A 155 5.70 2.77 5.34
CA ASP A 155 5.13 3.56 6.42
C ASP A 155 4.83 5.00 5.93
N PRO A 156 3.56 5.41 5.78
CA PRO A 156 3.24 6.79 5.42
C PRO A 156 3.48 7.78 6.58
N ALA A 157 3.82 7.27 7.77
CA ALA A 157 3.98 8.03 9.02
C ALA A 157 2.73 8.81 9.41
N LEU A 158 1.56 8.25 9.10
CA LEU A 158 0.26 8.81 9.43
C LEU A 158 -0.48 7.86 10.36
N ASN A 159 -1.27 8.43 11.27
CA ASN A 159 -2.19 7.67 12.10
C ASN A 159 -3.63 8.09 11.76
N VAL A 160 -4.56 7.18 12.02
CA VAL A 160 -5.99 7.42 11.93
C VAL A 160 -6.39 8.47 12.97
N ASP A 161 -7.16 9.48 12.54
CA ASP A 161 -7.90 10.39 13.41
C ASP A 161 -9.38 10.30 13.04
N ALA A 162 -10.08 9.39 13.71
CA ALA A 162 -11.49 9.11 13.44
C ALA A 162 -12.37 10.33 13.72
N ALA A 163 -12.01 11.14 14.72
CA ALA A 163 -12.76 12.32 15.11
C ALA A 163 -12.66 13.42 14.06
N GLU A 164 -11.46 13.71 13.56
CA GLU A 164 -11.25 14.66 12.46
C GLU A 164 -11.90 14.16 11.18
N ALA A 165 -11.75 12.87 10.86
CA ALA A 165 -12.35 12.27 9.68
C ALA A 165 -13.88 12.42 9.66
N LEU A 166 -14.54 12.29 10.82
CA LEU A 166 -15.99 12.48 10.95
C LEU A 166 -16.44 13.94 10.77
N VAL A 167 -15.66 14.90 11.27
CA VAL A 167 -15.93 16.31 11.03
C VAL A 167 -15.93 16.60 9.53
N ARG A 168 -14.98 16.01 8.79
CA ARG A 168 -14.93 16.14 7.33
C ARG A 168 -16.04 15.35 6.64
N ALA A 169 -16.37 14.14 7.10
CA ALA A 169 -17.43 13.29 6.55
C ALA A 169 -18.78 14.03 6.43
N ALA A 170 -19.12 14.85 7.43
CA ALA A 170 -20.33 15.67 7.42
C ALA A 170 -20.39 16.65 6.23
N SER A 171 -19.23 17.15 5.76
CA SER A 171 -19.17 18.04 4.59
C SER A 171 -19.45 17.33 3.26
N TYR A 172 -19.32 16.01 3.22
CA TYR A 172 -19.75 15.15 2.12
C TYR A 172 -21.18 14.62 2.31
N GLY A 173 -21.89 15.10 3.33
CA GLY A 173 -23.28 14.76 3.65
C GLY A 173 -23.47 13.37 4.24
N LEU A 174 -22.39 12.78 4.77
CA LEU A 174 -22.43 11.57 5.57
C LEU A 174 -23.03 11.86 6.95
N VAL A 175 -23.84 10.92 7.42
CA VAL A 175 -24.43 10.92 8.75
C VAL A 175 -24.04 9.63 9.46
N VAL A 176 -23.71 9.74 10.75
CA VAL A 176 -23.39 8.59 11.60
C VAL A 176 -24.42 8.56 12.73
N ASP A 177 -25.06 7.41 12.91
CA ASP A 177 -26.09 7.24 13.93
C ASP A 177 -25.52 6.80 15.29
N GLU A 178 -26.40 6.58 16.28
CA GLU A 178 -25.99 6.17 17.64
C GLU A 178 -25.38 4.75 17.70
N ALA A 179 -25.52 3.95 16.63
CA ALA A 179 -24.91 2.63 16.49
C ALA A 179 -23.64 2.67 15.62
N ASP A 180 -23.12 3.87 15.32
CA ASP A 180 -22.00 4.13 14.43
C ASP A 180 -22.25 3.75 12.96
N GLU A 181 -23.50 3.50 12.55
CA GLU A 181 -23.85 3.16 11.16
C GLU A 181 -23.75 4.41 10.28
N ILE A 182 -23.11 4.25 9.12
CA ILE A 182 -22.89 5.33 8.17
C ILE A 182 -24.04 5.37 7.16
N GLY A 183 -24.68 6.53 7.04
CA GLY A 183 -25.63 6.84 6.00
C GLY A 183 -25.23 8.06 5.18
N LEU A 184 -25.98 8.31 4.11
CA LEU A 184 -25.86 9.48 3.25
C LEU A 184 -27.18 10.24 3.24
N SER A 185 -27.21 11.42 3.85
CA SER A 185 -28.41 12.26 3.89
C SER A 185 -28.51 13.20 2.69
N GLU A 186 -27.38 13.77 2.28
CA GLU A 186 -27.19 14.66 1.14
C GLU A 186 -25.80 14.34 0.54
N GLY A 187 -25.49 14.77 -0.69
CA GLY A 187 -24.17 14.51 -1.32
C GLY A 187 -24.19 13.44 -2.42
N SER A 188 -23.01 13.01 -2.87
CA SER A 188 -22.84 12.11 -4.02
C SER A 188 -21.96 10.91 -3.68
N LEU A 189 -22.38 9.71 -4.09
CA LEU A 189 -21.56 8.50 -4.00
C LEU A 189 -20.27 8.58 -4.84
N SER A 190 -20.21 9.48 -5.85
CA SER A 190 -18.99 9.70 -6.63
C SER A 190 -17.85 10.29 -5.82
N ASP A 191 -18.16 10.90 -4.69
CA ASP A 191 -17.22 11.60 -3.82
C ASP A 191 -16.70 10.68 -2.71
N LEU A 192 -17.02 9.39 -2.79
CA LEU A 192 -16.71 8.37 -1.80
C LEU A 192 -16.04 7.18 -2.49
N LEU A 193 -15.02 6.62 -1.84
CA LEU A 193 -14.39 5.38 -2.25
C LEU A 193 -14.22 4.45 -1.04
N VAL A 194 -14.70 3.22 -1.16
CA VAL A 194 -14.57 2.21 -0.10
C VAL A 194 -13.32 1.38 -0.36
N GLU A 195 -12.39 1.39 0.58
CA GLU A 195 -11.15 0.61 0.57
C GLU A 195 -11.19 -0.41 1.71
N VAL A 196 -11.78 -1.58 1.46
CA VAL A 196 -11.94 -2.64 2.47
C VAL A 196 -11.59 -4.01 1.87
N ALA A 197 -10.82 -4.79 2.62
CA ALA A 197 -10.49 -6.18 2.32
C ALA A 197 -11.72 -7.01 1.91
N GLY A 198 -11.67 -7.67 0.74
CA GLY A 198 -12.74 -8.49 0.18
C GLY A 198 -14.05 -7.81 -0.26
N VAL A 199 -14.12 -6.47 -0.37
CA VAL A 199 -15.36 -5.73 -0.70
C VAL A 199 -15.28 -5.01 -2.05
N ASP A 200 -16.15 -5.34 -3.00
CA ASP A 200 -16.20 -4.62 -4.28
C ASP A 200 -16.62 -3.15 -4.10
N ALA A 201 -15.66 -2.22 -4.23
CA ALA A 201 -15.88 -0.78 -4.09
C ALA A 201 -16.96 -0.23 -5.05
N ASP A 202 -17.07 -0.79 -6.26
CA ASP A 202 -18.07 -0.40 -7.27
C ASP A 202 -19.52 -0.76 -6.88
N THR A 203 -19.71 -1.48 -5.76
CA THR A 203 -21.04 -1.87 -5.26
C THR A 203 -21.60 -0.91 -4.21
N LEU A 204 -20.84 0.14 -3.86
CA LEU A 204 -21.29 1.17 -2.91
C LEU A 204 -22.61 1.78 -3.39
N ARG A 205 -23.62 1.76 -2.52
CA ARG A 205 -24.96 2.28 -2.79
C ARG A 205 -25.65 2.77 -1.52
N VAL A 206 -26.70 3.55 -1.71
CA VAL A 206 -27.62 3.95 -0.64
C VAL A 206 -28.73 2.90 -0.52
N GLY A 207 -28.80 2.25 0.64
CA GLY A 207 -29.81 1.27 1.02
C GLY A 207 -31.08 1.87 1.61
N GLU A 208 -31.86 1.02 2.27
CA GLU A 208 -33.09 1.45 2.96
C GLU A 208 -32.76 2.42 4.10
N GLY A 209 -33.56 3.47 4.25
CA GLY A 209 -33.35 4.47 5.31
C GLY A 209 -32.16 5.41 5.09
N GLY A 210 -31.48 5.33 3.93
CA GLY A 210 -30.33 6.19 3.63
C GLY A 210 -28.97 5.61 4.05
N ARG A 211 -28.92 4.39 4.59
CA ARG A 211 -27.66 3.76 5.00
C ARG A 211 -26.76 3.46 3.81
N LEU A 212 -25.45 3.57 3.99
CA LEU A 212 -24.49 3.11 2.99
C LEU A 212 -24.35 1.59 3.06
N GLU A 213 -24.39 0.95 1.89
CA GLU A 213 -24.25 -0.48 1.74
C GLU A 213 -23.25 -0.80 0.62
N VAL A 214 -22.55 -1.91 0.76
CA VAL A 214 -21.77 -2.59 -0.29
C VAL A 214 -22.30 -4.01 -0.47
N THR A 215 -21.80 -4.73 -1.47
CA THR A 215 -22.08 -6.16 -1.62
C THR A 215 -20.86 -6.95 -1.15
N ALA A 216 -21.04 -7.76 -0.11
CA ALA A 216 -20.04 -8.70 0.37
C ALA A 216 -20.19 -10.04 -0.37
N GLU A 217 -19.10 -10.64 -0.83
CA GLU A 217 -19.11 -11.96 -1.48
C GLU A 217 -18.45 -13.03 -0.61
N VAL A 218 -18.99 -14.26 -0.56
CA VAL A 218 -18.48 -15.34 0.33
C VAL A 218 -16.98 -15.57 0.16
N GLU A 219 -16.54 -15.76 -1.09
CA GLU A 219 -15.16 -16.16 -1.36
C GLU A 219 -14.19 -15.11 -0.82
N ARG A 220 -14.48 -13.83 -1.07
CA ARG A 220 -13.66 -12.70 -0.63
C ARG A 220 -13.82 -12.36 0.86
N TRP A 221 -15.01 -12.53 1.41
CA TRP A 221 -15.30 -12.28 2.83
C TRP A 221 -14.58 -13.27 3.75
N THR A 222 -14.42 -14.53 3.31
CA THR A 222 -13.66 -15.52 4.09
C THR A 222 -12.15 -15.23 4.18
N TRP A 223 -11.66 -14.26 3.41
CA TRP A 223 -10.26 -13.82 3.43
C TRP A 223 -10.04 -12.59 4.30
N ALA A 224 -11.10 -11.80 4.55
CA ALA A 224 -11.06 -10.69 5.49
C ALA A 224 -11.16 -11.20 6.93
N GLU A 225 -10.46 -10.54 7.86
CA GLU A 225 -10.82 -10.65 9.28
C GLU A 225 -12.27 -10.18 9.44
N SER A 226 -13.03 -10.80 10.35
CA SER A 226 -14.43 -10.43 10.59
C SER A 226 -14.53 -9.71 11.93
N PRO A 227 -15.03 -8.45 11.97
CA PRO A 227 -15.52 -7.65 10.84
C PRO A 227 -14.39 -7.15 9.92
N ALA A 228 -14.69 -6.95 8.64
CA ALA A 228 -13.69 -6.50 7.67
C ALA A 228 -13.36 -5.03 7.92
N ARG A 229 -12.10 -4.71 8.20
CA ARG A 229 -11.61 -3.35 8.48
C ARG A 229 -11.11 -2.67 7.20
N GLY A 230 -11.25 -1.35 7.13
CA GLY A 230 -10.74 -0.54 6.05
C GLY A 230 -11.11 0.94 6.17
N TYR A 231 -11.08 1.65 5.05
CA TYR A 231 -11.31 3.09 5.02
C TYR A 231 -12.42 3.49 4.04
N LEU A 232 -13.18 4.51 4.41
CA LEU A 232 -13.97 5.31 3.49
C LEU A 232 -13.18 6.57 3.15
N LEU A 233 -12.73 6.66 1.90
CA LEU A 233 -11.98 7.81 1.38
C LEU A 233 -12.97 8.88 0.94
N LEU A 234 -12.85 10.05 1.56
CA LEU A 234 -13.65 11.23 1.25
C LEU A 234 -12.97 12.07 0.17
N GLY A 235 -13.76 12.60 -0.78
CA GLY A 235 -13.24 13.25 -1.99
C GLY A 235 -13.19 12.30 -3.20
N GLY A 236 -13.44 11.00 -2.97
CA GLY A 236 -13.57 10.00 -4.01
C GLY A 236 -12.31 9.90 -4.86
N ARG A 237 -12.47 10.05 -6.18
CA ARG A 237 -11.36 10.05 -7.15
C ARG A 237 -10.87 11.48 -7.49
N SER A 238 -11.25 12.48 -6.71
CA SER A 238 -10.86 13.87 -6.98
C SER A 238 -9.35 14.00 -6.89
N ALA A 239 -8.73 14.44 -7.98
CA ALA A 239 -7.32 14.82 -8.06
C ALA A 239 -7.14 16.30 -7.69
N ASP A 240 -7.95 16.82 -6.74
CA ASP A 240 -7.76 18.18 -6.24
C ASP A 240 -6.67 18.14 -5.17
N PRO A 241 -5.43 18.61 -5.49
CA PRO A 241 -4.33 18.57 -4.53
C PRO A 241 -4.56 19.49 -3.33
N ASP A 242 -5.51 20.44 -3.43
CA ASP A 242 -5.87 21.35 -2.33
C ASP A 242 -6.92 20.75 -1.37
N ASP A 243 -7.53 19.60 -1.71
CA ASP A 243 -8.46 18.88 -0.83
C ASP A 243 -7.85 17.52 -0.41
N PRO A 244 -7.15 17.47 0.74
CA PRO A 244 -6.46 16.25 1.15
C PRO A 244 -7.47 15.12 1.37
N LEU A 245 -7.11 13.94 0.87
CA LEU A 245 -7.90 12.74 1.11
C LEU A 245 -7.99 12.46 2.61
N VAL A 246 -9.21 12.23 3.06
CA VAL A 246 -9.50 11.90 4.46
C VAL A 246 -9.96 10.46 4.53
N PHE A 247 -9.28 9.70 5.40
CA PHE A 247 -9.51 8.28 5.62
C PHE A 247 -10.38 8.11 6.86
N LEU A 248 -11.68 7.88 6.66
CA LEU A 248 -12.57 7.51 7.77
C LEU A 248 -12.42 6.01 8.04
N PRO A 249 -11.96 5.57 9.22
CA PRO A 249 -11.87 4.15 9.55
C PRO A 249 -13.26 3.54 9.61
N ILE A 250 -13.46 2.44 8.89
CA ILE A 250 -14.72 1.74 8.82
C ILE A 250 -14.53 0.25 9.06
N ARG A 251 -15.58 -0.36 9.60
CA ARG A 251 -15.80 -1.80 9.53
C ARG A 251 -16.98 -2.08 8.63
N VAL A 252 -16.89 -3.17 7.88
CA VAL A 252 -17.97 -3.70 7.05
C VAL A 252 -18.46 -4.98 7.69
N GLU A 253 -19.77 -5.20 7.65
CA GLU A 253 -20.41 -6.42 8.15
C GLU A 253 -21.63 -6.80 7.29
N PRO A 254 -21.75 -8.06 6.84
CA PRO A 254 -22.91 -8.52 6.09
C PRO A 254 -24.14 -8.59 7.00
N PHE A 255 -25.29 -8.13 6.49
CA PHE A 255 -26.54 -8.21 7.26
C PHE A 255 -27.01 -9.65 7.48
N SER A 256 -26.56 -10.59 6.64
CA SER A 256 -26.81 -12.02 6.79
C SER A 256 -25.70 -12.85 6.14
N LEU A 257 -25.14 -13.79 6.90
CA LEU A 257 -24.17 -14.76 6.39
C LEU A 257 -24.80 -15.90 5.58
N ASP A 258 -26.13 -16.09 5.68
CA ASP A 258 -26.85 -17.16 4.98
C ASP A 258 -27.13 -16.81 3.50
N VAL A 259 -26.96 -15.55 3.11
CA VAL A 259 -27.35 -15.02 1.79
C VAL A 259 -26.21 -14.23 1.15
N LEU A 260 -25.02 -14.83 1.13
CA LEU A 260 -23.87 -14.26 0.44
C LEU A 260 -23.74 -14.84 -1.00
N PRO A 261 -23.41 -14.03 -2.02
CA PRO A 261 -23.13 -12.60 -1.94
C PRO A 261 -24.39 -11.77 -1.63
N GLY A 262 -24.24 -10.75 -0.77
CA GLY A 262 -25.36 -10.02 -0.20
C GLY A 262 -24.99 -8.66 0.37
N PRO A 263 -25.99 -7.86 0.75
CA PRO A 263 -25.75 -6.52 1.27
C PRO A 263 -25.00 -6.54 2.61
N ALA A 264 -24.05 -5.63 2.75
CA ALA A 264 -23.28 -5.37 3.96
C ALA A 264 -23.30 -3.88 4.29
N GLY A 265 -23.43 -3.56 5.57
CA GLY A 265 -23.41 -2.18 6.06
C GLY A 265 -22.00 -1.69 6.31
N LEU A 266 -21.87 -0.37 6.49
CA LEU A 266 -20.63 0.30 6.86
C LEU A 266 -20.83 0.98 8.22
N TRP A 267 -19.91 0.74 9.14
CA TRP A 267 -19.89 1.37 10.46
C TRP A 267 -18.56 2.07 10.70
N VAL A 268 -18.55 3.15 11.47
CA VAL A 268 -17.30 3.78 11.93
C VAL A 268 -16.57 2.82 12.86
N SER A 269 -15.26 2.67 12.63
CA SER A 269 -14.39 1.86 13.48
C SER A 269 -13.60 2.72 14.46
N TRP A 270 -14.20 3.00 15.62
CA TRP A 270 -13.57 3.79 16.68
C TRP A 270 -12.40 3.10 17.38
N THR A 271 -12.30 1.77 17.27
CA THR A 271 -11.18 1.00 17.83
C THR A 271 -9.87 1.28 17.11
N ASP A 272 -9.94 1.83 15.91
CA ASP A 272 -8.82 2.03 15.01
C ASP A 272 -8.28 3.46 15.13
N ASP A 273 -8.88 4.28 16.01
CA ASP A 273 -8.44 5.65 16.26
C ASP A 273 -7.04 5.68 16.87
N GLY A 274 -6.12 6.37 16.21
CA GLY A 274 -4.70 6.41 16.56
C GLY A 274 -3.86 5.25 16.01
N ASP A 275 -4.46 4.24 15.38
CA ASP A 275 -3.72 3.18 14.69
C ASP A 275 -2.95 3.77 13.48
N PRO A 276 -1.81 3.18 13.10
CA PRO A 276 -1.09 3.61 11.90
C PRO A 276 -1.93 3.37 10.64
N ILE A 277 -1.92 4.34 9.73
CA ILE A 277 -2.39 4.11 8.36
C ILE A 277 -1.32 3.26 7.68
N THR A 278 -1.74 2.12 7.12
CA THR A 278 -0.81 1.18 6.47
C THR A 278 -0.80 1.44 4.96
N ASP A 279 0.38 1.49 4.33
CA ASP A 279 0.55 1.71 2.88
C ASP A 279 1.24 0.51 2.22
N LYS A 280 0.74 0.08 1.05
CA LYS A 280 1.39 -0.92 0.18
C LYS A 280 1.73 -0.33 -1.18
N ARG A 281 2.96 -0.58 -1.64
CA ARG A 281 3.47 -0.10 -2.93
C ARG A 281 4.11 -1.19 -3.77
N GLY A 282 4.31 -0.90 -5.06
CA GLY A 282 5.16 -1.72 -5.93
C GLY A 282 4.49 -2.33 -7.15
N CYS A 283 3.21 -2.07 -7.45
CA CYS A 283 2.55 -2.55 -8.69
C CYS A 283 2.71 -4.06 -8.92
N ALA A 284 2.58 -4.85 -7.84
CA ALA A 284 2.86 -6.27 -7.89
C ALA A 284 1.92 -7.04 -8.83
N TRP A 285 2.09 -8.37 -8.83
CA TRP A 285 1.34 -9.44 -9.51
C TRP A 285 -0.15 -9.22 -9.87
N TYR A 286 -0.88 -8.27 -9.30
CA TYR A 286 -2.30 -8.09 -9.58
C TYR A 286 -2.62 -6.86 -10.43
N VAL A 287 -1.67 -5.94 -10.59
CA VAL A 287 -2.04 -4.55 -10.87
C VAL A 287 -1.11 -3.77 -11.81
N GLY A 288 0.12 -4.25 -12.05
CA GLY A 288 1.10 -3.59 -12.92
C GLY A 288 0.97 -3.94 -14.41
N GLY A 289 0.84 -2.90 -15.23
CA GLY A 289 0.82 -2.95 -16.69
C GLY A 289 0.89 -1.53 -17.26
N GLU A 290 0.89 -1.38 -18.59
CA GLU A 290 0.96 -0.05 -19.25
C GLU A 290 -0.15 0.89 -18.73
N GLY A 291 0.24 2.04 -18.18
CA GLY A 291 -0.70 3.02 -17.62
C GLY A 291 -1.18 2.70 -16.21
N GLY A 292 -0.71 1.60 -15.60
CA GLY A 292 -0.90 1.23 -14.19
C GLY A 292 -0.28 2.22 -13.20
N CYS A 293 0.46 3.21 -13.73
CA CYS A 293 0.99 4.35 -12.99
C CYS A 293 0.55 5.76 -13.39
N GLY A 294 -0.54 5.91 -14.15
CA GLY A 294 -1.08 7.24 -14.43
C GLY A 294 -1.63 7.98 -13.20
N VAL A 295 -1.63 9.31 -13.27
CA VAL A 295 -2.25 10.25 -12.30
C VAL A 295 -3.74 9.94 -12.00
N ASP A 296 -4.46 9.31 -12.93
CA ASP A 296 -5.92 9.09 -12.82
C ASP A 296 -6.32 7.84 -12.01
N ILE A 297 -5.36 7.09 -11.47
CA ILE A 297 -5.57 5.74 -10.93
C ILE A 297 -4.90 5.49 -9.57
N GLY A 298 -4.46 6.54 -8.86
CA GLY A 298 -3.72 6.43 -7.59
C GLY A 298 -4.33 5.45 -6.58
N TYR A 299 -5.67 5.34 -6.57
CA TYR A 299 -6.45 4.47 -5.66
C TYR A 299 -7.26 3.37 -6.36
N ARG A 300 -7.08 3.11 -7.67
CA ARG A 300 -7.95 2.11 -8.33
C ARG A 300 -7.49 0.69 -8.00
N GLY A 301 -8.37 -0.10 -7.40
CA GLY A 301 -8.41 -1.57 -7.58
C GLY A 301 -7.17 -2.33 -7.12
N HIS A 302 -6.81 -2.20 -5.85
CA HIS A 302 -6.05 -3.24 -5.17
C HIS A 302 -6.98 -4.46 -4.97
N PRO A 303 -6.58 -5.72 -5.24
CA PRO A 303 -7.19 -6.83 -4.53
C PRO A 303 -7.00 -6.55 -3.04
N HIS A 304 -8.13 -6.40 -2.36
CA HIS A 304 -8.15 -5.84 -1.03
C HIS A 304 -7.59 -6.84 -0.02
N ASP A 305 -6.35 -6.65 0.42
CA ASP A 305 -5.64 -7.62 1.25
C ASP A 305 -4.98 -6.95 2.46
N PHE A 306 -5.39 -7.40 3.66
CA PHE A 306 -5.02 -7.01 5.04
C PHE A 306 -5.41 -5.61 5.52
N ASP A 307 -6.20 -5.60 6.59
CA ASP A 307 -6.36 -4.53 7.59
C ASP A 307 -6.36 -3.10 7.04
N GLY A 308 -7.13 -2.89 5.97
CA GLY A 308 -7.44 -1.55 5.47
C GLY A 308 -6.36 -0.81 4.69
N SER A 309 -5.24 -1.40 4.28
CA SER A 309 -4.13 -0.62 3.69
C SER A 309 -4.55 0.32 2.54
N ILE A 310 -4.00 1.53 2.52
CA ILE A 310 -4.01 2.38 1.32
C ILE A 310 -3.00 1.78 0.33
N GLY A 311 -3.43 1.46 -0.89
CA GLY A 311 -2.57 0.81 -1.87
C GLY A 311 -2.28 1.73 -3.04
N PHE A 312 -1.02 2.15 -3.21
CA PHE A 312 -0.61 2.86 -4.42
C PHE A 312 -0.04 1.88 -5.41
N ARG A 313 -0.62 1.84 -6.61
CA ARG A 313 -0.08 1.02 -7.70
C ARG A 313 1.40 1.31 -7.92
N CYS A 314 1.86 2.54 -7.78
CA CYS A 314 3.18 2.88 -8.28
C CYS A 314 4.32 2.74 -7.31
N ALA A 315 5.49 2.50 -7.88
CA ALA A 315 6.76 2.76 -7.22
C ALA A 315 6.88 4.25 -6.86
N THR A 316 6.36 5.13 -7.73
CA THR A 316 6.48 6.59 -7.64
C THR A 316 5.10 7.23 -7.62
N ALA A 317 4.78 8.08 -6.65
CA ALA A 317 3.51 8.81 -6.69
C ALA A 317 3.55 9.80 -7.87
N PRO A 318 2.52 9.88 -8.74
CA PRO A 318 2.41 10.99 -9.67
C PRO A 318 2.23 12.28 -8.85
N GLU A 319 3.03 13.31 -9.12
CA GLU A 319 3.00 14.61 -8.44
C GLU A 319 1.59 15.09 -8.04
N GLY A 320 1.39 15.42 -6.77
CA GLY A 320 0.17 16.04 -6.22
C GLY A 320 -0.32 15.40 -4.94
#